data_AF-A0A1G9NFW2-F1
#
_entry.id   AF-A0A1G9NFW2-F1
#
_cell.length_a   1.000
_cell.length_b   1.000
_cell.length_c   1.000
_cell.angle_alpha   90.00
_cell.angle_beta   90.00
_cell.angle_gamma   90.00
#
_symmetry.space_group_name_H-M   'P 1'
#
loop_
_entity.id
_entity.type
_entity.pdbx_description
1 polymer ?
#
loop_
_entity_poly.entity_id
_entity_poly.type
_entity_poly.pdbx_seq_one_letter_code
_entity_poly.pdbx_strand_id
1 'polypeptide(L)'
;MKAALKAYIHQAIEVEKAGLKVNFKKTADFHMPEEFQHKLDQIPALKAAFEALTPGRQRGYLLYFSAAKQSKTRESRIEKYLPQILNGKGLDD
;
A
#
# COMPACT_ATOMS: atom_id res chain seq x y z
N MET A 1 8.17 -16.45 31.09
CA MET A 1 7.87 -16.22 29.66
C MET A 1 6.52 -15.49 29.51
N LYS A 2 6.46 -14.16 29.59
CA LYS A 2 5.21 -13.37 29.39
C LYS A 2 5.44 -11.90 28.98
N ALA A 3 6.68 -11.51 28.68
CA ALA A 3 7.06 -10.10 28.50
C ALA A 3 7.36 -9.68 27.04
N ALA A 4 7.61 -10.62 26.13
CA ALA A 4 8.05 -10.29 24.77
C ALA A 4 6.92 -9.85 23.82
N LEU A 5 5.66 -10.16 24.14
CA LEU A 5 4.54 -9.91 23.23
C LEU A 5 3.99 -8.47 23.32
N LYS A 6 4.16 -7.79 24.47
CA LYS A 6 3.65 -6.42 24.66
C LYS A 6 4.54 -5.33 24.05
N ALA A 7 5.82 -5.62 23.81
CA ALA A 7 6.75 -4.67 23.20
C ALA A 7 6.43 -4.41 21.71
N TYR A 8 5.89 -5.41 21.00
CA TYR A 8 5.54 -5.26 19.58
C TYR A 8 4.29 -4.40 19.35
N ILE A 9 3.39 -4.28 20.33
CA ILE A 9 2.17 -3.47 20.19
C ILE A 9 2.50 -1.97 20.37
N HIS A 10 3.46 -1.62 21.23
CA HIS A 10 3.83 -0.22 21.44
C HIS A 10 4.70 0.35 20.30
N GLN A 11 5.39 -0.48 19.52
CA GLN A 11 6.10 -0.01 18.33
C GLN A 11 5.19 0.38 17.17
N ALA A 12 3.91 -0.03 17.18
CA ALA A 12 2.96 0.38 16.15
C ALA A 12 2.46 1.82 16.31
N ILE A 13 2.54 2.41 17.52
CA ILE A 13 1.95 3.73 17.83
C ILE A 13 3.00 4.85 17.76
N GLU A 14 4.29 4.56 17.99
CA GLU A 14 5.34 5.59 17.93
C GLU A 14 5.79 5.97 16.51
N VAL A 15 5.50 5.12 15.51
CA VAL A 15 5.77 5.45 14.10
C VAL A 15 4.88 6.59 13.61
N GLU A 16 3.70 6.76 14.20
CA GLU A 16 2.74 7.82 13.83
C GLU A 16 3.10 9.19 14.45
N LYS A 17 3.83 9.22 15.57
CA LYS A 17 4.24 10.47 16.24
C LYS A 17 5.59 11.03 15.79
N ALA A 18 6.45 10.22 15.19
CA ALA A 18 7.85 10.61 14.97
C ALA A 18 8.15 11.18 13.58
N GLY A 19 7.20 11.21 12.63
CA GLY A 19 7.46 11.73 11.28
C GLY A 19 8.69 11.10 10.62
N LEU A 20 9.06 9.89 11.07
CA LEU A 20 10.25 9.17 10.63
C LEU A 20 9.92 8.63 9.25
N LYS A 21 10.17 9.50 8.26
CA LYS A 21 10.34 9.16 6.85
C LYS A 21 11.42 8.08 6.79
N VAL A 22 11.00 6.84 6.98
CA VAL A 22 11.87 5.72 6.71
C VAL A 22 12.20 5.85 5.23
N ASN A 23 13.46 6.13 4.96
CA ASN A 23 14.00 6.35 3.61
C ASN A 23 14.09 4.99 2.91
N PHE A 24 12.96 4.28 2.83
CA PHE A 24 12.79 3.17 1.91
C PHE A 24 12.92 3.75 0.51
N LYS A 25 13.63 3.04 -0.38
CA LYS A 25 13.73 3.42 -1.79
C LYS A 25 12.34 3.83 -2.27
N LYS A 26 12.22 5.06 -2.77
CA LYS A 26 10.95 5.64 -3.17
C LYS A 26 10.25 4.65 -4.10
N THR A 27 8.96 4.42 -3.88
CA THR A 27 8.09 3.69 -4.82
C THR A 27 8.16 4.19 -6.26
N ALA A 28 8.76 5.36 -6.48
CA ALA A 28 9.17 5.93 -7.75
C ALA A 28 10.02 4.99 -8.66
N ASP A 29 10.66 3.94 -8.12
CA ASP A 29 11.36 2.95 -8.96
C ASP A 29 10.41 1.92 -9.61
N PHE A 30 9.12 1.91 -9.24
CA PHE A 30 8.12 0.98 -9.80
C PHE A 30 7.10 1.72 -10.66
N HIS A 31 6.89 1.20 -11.87
CA HIS A 31 5.93 1.73 -12.81
C HIS A 31 4.52 1.69 -12.21
N MET A 32 3.98 2.87 -11.88
CA MET A 32 2.60 3.08 -11.47
C MET A 32 1.70 2.91 -12.70
N PRO A 33 0.78 1.93 -12.73
CA PRO A 33 -0.20 1.85 -13.80
C PRO A 33 -1.04 3.12 -13.85
N GLU A 34 -1.25 3.67 -15.06
CA GLU A 34 -2.07 4.86 -15.27
C GLU A 34 -3.47 4.69 -14.67
N GLU A 35 -4.07 3.51 -14.80
CA GLU A 35 -5.41 3.23 -14.29
C GLU A 35 -5.47 3.28 -12.76
N PHE A 36 -4.38 2.90 -12.08
CA PHE A 36 -4.31 3.00 -10.63
C PHE A 36 -4.05 4.44 -10.20
N GLN A 37 -3.18 5.17 -10.90
CA GLN A 37 -2.95 6.59 -10.68
C GLN A 37 -4.27 7.38 -10.77
N HIS A 38 -5.08 7.14 -11.81
CA HIS A 38 -6.39 7.76 -11.95
C HIS A 38 -7.31 7.50 -10.75
N LYS A 39 -7.34 6.28 -10.20
CA LYS A 39 -8.14 5.97 -9.00
C LYS A 39 -7.60 6.69 -7.75
N LEU A 40 -6.28 6.80 -7.61
CA LEU A 40 -5.66 7.55 -6.50
C LEU A 40 -6.00 9.04 -6.58
N ASP A 41 -6.02 9.62 -7.79
CA ASP A 41 -6.37 11.03 -7.99
C ASP A 41 -7.87 11.30 -7.78
N GLN A 42 -8.74 10.34 -8.10
CA GLN A 42 -10.18 10.45 -7.90
C GLN A 42 -10.63 10.19 -6.46
N ILE A 43 -9.90 9.35 -5.71
CA ILE A 43 -10.30 8.90 -4.38
C ILE A 43 -9.17 9.24 -3.37
N PRO A 44 -9.22 10.44 -2.76
CA PRO A 44 -8.19 10.87 -1.81
C PRO A 44 -7.98 9.90 -0.64
N ALA A 45 -9.05 9.25 -0.17
CA ALA A 45 -8.98 8.22 0.87
C ALA A 45 -8.18 6.99 0.44
N LEU A 46 -8.30 6.57 -0.83
CA LEU A 46 -7.51 5.47 -1.39
C LEU A 46 -6.04 5.84 -1.45
N LYS A 47 -5.74 7.07 -1.88
CA LYS A 47 -4.37 7.58 -1.92
C LYS A 47 -3.72 7.59 -0.55
N ALA A 48 -4.40 8.15 0.46
CA ALA A 48 -3.90 8.14 1.82
C ALA A 48 -3.71 6.71 2.36
N ALA A 49 -4.67 5.82 2.12
CA ALA A 49 -4.58 4.43 2.56
C ALA A 49 -3.42 3.68 1.88
N PHE A 50 -3.24 3.86 0.57
CA PHE A 50 -2.13 3.28 -0.18
C PHE A 50 -0.78 3.84 0.28
N GLU A 51 -0.67 5.15 0.45
CA GLU A 51 0.55 5.81 0.95
C GLU A 51 0.90 5.41 2.40
N ALA A 52 -0.10 5.05 3.20
CA ALA A 52 0.08 4.53 4.56
C ALA A 52 0.51 3.05 4.60
N LEU A 53 0.38 2.29 3.51
CA LEU A 53 0.91 0.93 3.43
C LEU A 53 2.44 0.95 3.53
N THR A 54 3.01 -0.14 4.06
CA THR A 54 4.47 -0.31 4.02
C THR A 54 4.97 -0.38 2.57
N PRO A 55 6.19 0.07 2.26
CA PRO A 55 6.69 0.06 0.88
C PRO A 55 6.71 -1.33 0.22
N GLY A 56 6.86 -2.40 1.01
CA GLY A 56 6.72 -3.77 0.53
C GLY A 56 5.29 -4.08 0.03
N ARG A 57 4.27 -3.68 0.79
CA ARG A 57 2.85 -3.83 0.40
C ARG A 57 2.50 -2.97 -0.81
N GLN A 58 2.95 -1.72 -0.85
CA GLN A 58 2.79 -0.84 -2.01
C GLN A 58 3.39 -1.48 -3.26
N ARG A 59 4.64 -1.95 -3.15
CA ARG A 59 5.34 -2.62 -4.26
C ARG A 59 4.62 -3.88 -4.73
N GLY A 60 4.07 -4.68 -3.80
CA GLY A 60 3.28 -5.87 -4.13
C GLY A 60 2.09 -5.54 -5.04
N TYR A 61 1.31 -4.52 -4.67
CA TYR A 61 0.19 -4.06 -5.51
C TYR A 61 0.65 -3.54 -6.87
N LEU A 62 1.67 -2.68 -6.91
CA LEU A 62 2.17 -2.12 -8.17
C LEU A 62 2.66 -3.22 -9.11
N LEU A 63 3.40 -4.21 -8.61
CA LEU A 63 3.84 -5.36 -9.41
C LEU A 63 2.66 -6.19 -9.89
N TYR A 64 1.68 -6.48 -9.03
CA TYR A 64 0.52 -7.28 -9.38
C TYR A 64 -0.37 -6.59 -10.44
N PHE A 65 -0.58 -5.28 -10.32
CA PHE A 65 -1.32 -4.51 -11.31
C PHE A 65 -0.55 -4.44 -12.63
N SER A 66 0.73 -4.05 -12.60
CA SER A 66 1.58 -3.93 -13.80
C SER A 66 1.84 -5.26 -14.51
N ALA A 67 1.68 -6.40 -13.83
CA ALA A 67 1.80 -7.72 -14.46
C ALA A 67 0.71 -8.01 -15.52
N ALA A 68 -0.42 -7.30 -15.50
CA ALA A 68 -1.46 -7.46 -16.51
C ALA A 68 -1.18 -6.58 -17.75
N LYS A 69 -1.11 -7.22 -18.93
CA LYS A 69 -0.86 -6.53 -20.21
C LYS A 69 -2.04 -5.69 -20.69
N GLN A 70 -3.27 -6.14 -20.45
CA GLN A 70 -4.49 -5.46 -20.89
C GLN A 70 -4.98 -4.45 -19.84
N SER A 71 -5.31 -3.22 -20.27
CA SER A 71 -5.88 -2.14 -19.43
C SER A 71 -7.06 -2.62 -18.59
N LYS A 72 -8.04 -3.24 -19.26
CA LYS A 72 -9.25 -3.77 -18.61
C LYS A 72 -8.95 -4.77 -17.49
N THR A 73 -7.89 -5.56 -17.61
CA THR A 73 -7.46 -6.49 -16.56
C THR A 73 -6.74 -5.78 -15.42
N ARG A 74 -5.99 -4.70 -15.70
CA ARG A 74 -5.42 -3.85 -14.64
C ARG A 74 -6.53 -3.19 -13.84
N GLU A 75 -7.50 -2.58 -14.51
CA GLU A 75 -8.67 -1.96 -13.89
C GLU A 75 -9.43 -2.94 -13.00
N SER A 76 -9.76 -4.13 -13.51
CA SER A 76 -10.50 -5.12 -12.70
C SER A 76 -9.71 -5.61 -11.49
N ARG A 77 -8.38 -5.75 -11.59
CA ARG A 77 -7.51 -6.04 -10.44
C ARG A 77 -7.53 -4.90 -9.43
N ILE A 78 -7.38 -3.66 -9.88
CA ILE A 78 -7.40 -2.48 -9.01
C ILE A 78 -8.74 -2.39 -8.26
N GLU A 79 -9.86 -2.53 -8.96
CA GLU A 79 -11.20 -2.49 -8.37
C GLU A 79 -11.45 -3.61 -7.37
N LYS A 80 -10.95 -4.81 -7.66
CA LYS A 80 -11.02 -5.94 -6.73
C LYS A 80 -10.28 -5.67 -5.42
N TYR A 81 -9.14 -4.98 -5.48
CA TYR A 81 -8.24 -4.79 -4.33
C TYR A 81 -8.40 -3.43 -3.62
N LEU A 82 -9.20 -2.53 -4.18
CA LEU A 82 -9.58 -1.25 -3.59
C LEU A 82 -10.04 -1.37 -2.12
N PRO A 83 -10.96 -2.30 -1.76
CA PRO A 83 -11.37 -2.47 -0.37
C PRO A 83 -10.23 -2.93 0.55
N GLN A 84 -9.30 -3.75 0.05
CA GLN A 84 -8.19 -4.26 0.85
C GLN A 84 -7.19 -3.13 1.15
N ILE A 85 -6.87 -2.31 0.15
CA ILE A 85 -6.01 -1.12 0.30
C ILE A 85 -6.65 -0.13 1.29
N LEU A 86 -7.95 0.15 1.16
CA LEU A 86 -8.68 1.03 2.08
C LEU A 86 -8.67 0.53 3.53
N ASN A 87 -8.58 -0.79 3.73
CA ASN A 87 -8.44 -1.41 5.05
C ASN A 87 -6.98 -1.52 5.52
N GLY A 88 -6.02 -0.93 4.80
CA GLY A 88 -4.59 -0.98 5.16
C GLY A 88 -3.94 -2.35 5.00
N LYS A 89 -4.58 -3.26 4.26
CA LYS A 89 -4.10 -4.61 3.99
C LYS A 89 -3.25 -4.64 2.72
N GLY A 90 -2.26 -5.53 2.68
CA GLY A 90 -1.49 -5.86 1.48
C GLY A 90 -2.18 -6.95 0.66
N LEU A 91 -1.61 -7.24 -0.52
CA LEU A 91 -2.18 -8.18 -1.50
C LEU A 91 -2.49 -9.57 -0.90
N ASP A 92 -1.65 -10.06 0.01
CA ASP A 92 -1.71 -11.39 0.60
C ASP A 92 -2.23 -11.41 2.06
N ASP A 93 -2.82 -10.31 2.55
CA ASP A 93 -3.35 -10.14 3.94
C ASP A 93 -4.89 -10.30 4.08
#